data_AF-H2C0S1-F1
#
_entry.id   AF-H2C0S1-F1
#
_cell.length_a   1.000
_cell.length_b   1.000
_cell.length_c   1.000
_cell.angle_alpha   90.00
_cell.angle_beta   90.00
_cell.angle_gamma   90.00
#
_symmetry.space_group_name_H-M   'P 1'
#
loop_
_entity.id
_entity.type
_entity.pdbx_description
1 polymer ?
#
loop_
_entity_poly.entity_id
_entity_poly.type
_entity_poly.pdbx_seq_one_letter_code
_entity_poly.pdbx_strand_id
1 'polypeptide(L)'
;MKLKIIVIFDDGSKMEATPKKVEVVRSNGKNLAHFKHVENNPLMIFHIYVPTQEEPTTVPLPLEKEIIKRLSDVNKYKNSADELILQAKTKMSLPSVKCHYCGSVATNEYEGKKVCSNCASMLSKYGENSREFMGYLRTKLMNQWRLI
;
A
#
# COMPACT_ATOMS: atom_id res chain seq x y z
N MET A 1 15.07 36.29 -26.69
CA MET A 1 14.47 35.95 -28.00
C MET A 1 12.98 36.27 -27.97
N LYS A 2 12.45 37.05 -28.91
CA LYS A 2 11.00 37.28 -29.06
C LYS A 2 10.49 36.34 -30.14
N LEU A 3 9.68 35.36 -29.76
CA LEU A 3 9.09 34.40 -30.69
C LEU A 3 7.70 34.91 -31.10
N LYS A 4 7.45 35.02 -32.40
CA LYS A 4 6.13 35.33 -32.96
C LYS A 4 5.72 34.15 -33.82
N ILE A 5 4.49 33.69 -33.66
CA ILE A 5 3.93 32.63 -34.49
C ILE A 5 2.68 33.11 -35.21
N ILE A 6 2.39 32.45 -36.34
CA ILE A 6 1.16 32.62 -37.09
C ILE A 6 0.48 31.26 -37.10
N VAL A 7 -0.71 31.18 -36.50
CA VAL A 7 -1.60 30.03 -36.60
C VAL A 7 -2.47 30.23 -37.82
N ILE A 8 -2.50 29.24 -38.71
CA ILE A 8 -3.36 29.23 -39.90
C ILE A 8 -4.39 28.14 -39.66
N PHE A 9 -5.66 28.51 -39.67
CA PHE A 9 -6.78 27.57 -39.50
C PHE A 9 -7.22 27.00 -40.85
N ASP A 10 -7.98 25.91 -40.81
CA ASP A 10 -8.44 25.21 -42.03
C ASP A 10 -9.35 26.05 -42.91
N ASP A 11 -10.02 27.06 -42.33
CA ASP A 11 -10.83 28.05 -43.06
C ASP A 11 -9.98 29.16 -43.73
N GLY A 12 -8.65 29.09 -43.61
CA GLY A 12 -7.71 30.05 -44.14
C GLY A 12 -7.51 31.30 -43.27
N SER A 13 -8.24 31.42 -42.15
CA SER A 13 -8.05 32.51 -41.19
C SER A 13 -6.67 32.42 -40.52
N LYS A 14 -6.15 33.57 -40.10
CA LYS A 14 -4.82 33.68 -39.49
C LYS A 14 -4.91 34.37 -38.14
N MET A 15 -4.20 33.83 -37.17
CA MET A 15 -4.02 34.46 -35.87
C MET A 15 -2.53 34.62 -35.57
N GLU A 16 -2.13 35.83 -35.20
CA GLU A 16 -0.80 36.07 -34.68
C GLU A 16 -0.79 35.85 -33.17
N ALA A 17 0.16 35.07 -32.68
CA ALA A 17 0.32 34.82 -31.26
C ALA A 17 1.79 35.00 -30.84
N THR A 18 1.97 35.61 -29.67
CA THR A 18 3.29 35.83 -29.06
C THR A 18 3.40 34.97 -27.81
N PRO A 19 3.92 33.73 -27.92
CA PRO A 19 4.05 32.85 -26.77
C PRO A 19 5.11 33.38 -25.80
N LYS A 20 4.88 33.20 -24.50
CA LYS A 20 5.80 33.62 -23.44
C LYS A 20 6.79 32.49 -23.16
N LYS A 21 8.07 32.83 -23.02
CA LYS A 21 9.08 31.88 -22.57
C LYS A 21 8.80 31.49 -21.12
N VAL A 22 8.72 30.19 -20.85
CA VAL A 22 8.44 29.64 -19.51
C VAL A 22 9.72 29.12 -18.88
N GLU A 23 10.45 28.26 -19.59
CA GLU A 23 11.61 27.56 -19.06
C GLU A 23 12.57 27.11 -20.17
N VAL A 24 13.73 26.62 -19.77
CA VAL A 24 14.66 25.91 -20.64
C VAL A 24 14.80 24.48 -20.12
N VAL A 25 14.45 23.51 -20.96
CA VAL A 25 14.52 22.08 -20.65
C VAL A 25 15.69 21.44 -21.38
N ARG A 26 16.34 20.46 -20.74
CA ARG A 26 17.37 19.64 -21.39
C ARG A 26 16.73 18.39 -21.96
N SER A 27 16.85 18.18 -23.26
CA SER A 27 16.32 17.00 -23.96
C SER A 27 17.33 16.49 -24.99
N ASN A 28 17.65 15.19 -24.95
CA ASN A 28 18.56 14.53 -25.88
C ASN A 28 19.90 15.26 -26.09
N GLY A 29 20.48 15.77 -25.00
CA GLY A 29 21.77 16.48 -25.03
C GLY A 29 21.73 17.92 -25.55
N LYS A 30 20.56 18.44 -25.93
CA LYS A 30 20.36 19.84 -26.35
C LYS A 30 19.43 20.57 -25.38
N ASN A 31 19.61 21.88 -25.25
CA ASN A 31 18.72 22.72 -24.46
C ASN A 31 17.61 23.25 -25.38
N LEU A 32 16.37 23.20 -24.89
CA LEU A 32 15.18 23.66 -25.60
C LEU A 32 14.51 24.74 -24.76
N ALA A 33 14.32 25.93 -25.34
CA ALA A 33 13.50 26.96 -24.75
C ALA A 33 12.02 26.60 -24.96
N HIS A 34 11.29 26.44 -23.87
CA HIS A 34 9.85 26.20 -23.88
C HIS A 34 9.09 27.52 -23.85
N PHE A 35 8.22 27.70 -24.83
CA PHE A 35 7.29 28.81 -24.92
C PHE A 35 5.86 28.30 -24.80
N LYS A 36 5.04 29.01 -24.02
CA LYS A 36 3.62 28.70 -23.83
C LYS A 36 2.76 29.90 -24.23
N HIS A 37 1.66 29.62 -24.90
CA HIS A 37 0.59 30.56 -25.12
C HIS A 37 -0.73 29.94 -24.69
N VAL A 38 -1.59 30.76 -24.12
CA VAL A 38 -2.94 30.41 -23.70
C VAL A 38 -3.84 31.54 -24.15
N GLU A 39 -4.77 31.25 -25.05
CA GLU A 39 -5.85 32.12 -25.47
C GLU A 39 -7.16 31.51 -24.95
N ASN A 40 -8.06 32.32 -24.42
CA ASN A 40 -9.28 31.81 -23.75
C ASN A 40 -10.52 31.86 -24.66
N ASN A 41 -10.46 32.55 -25.80
CA ASN A 41 -11.59 32.62 -26.72
C ASN A 41 -11.14 32.82 -28.19
N PRO A 42 -11.08 31.75 -29.00
CA PRO A 42 -11.34 30.35 -28.64
C PRO A 42 -10.27 29.82 -27.66
N LEU A 43 -10.60 28.80 -26.86
CA LEU A 43 -9.62 28.18 -25.95
C LEU A 43 -8.53 27.49 -26.78
N MET A 44 -7.33 28.06 -26.77
CA MET A 44 -6.17 27.53 -27.47
C MET A 44 -4.95 27.53 -26.57
N ILE A 45 -4.31 26.38 -26.47
CA ILE A 45 -3.09 26.19 -25.70
C ILE A 45 -2.08 25.52 -26.61
N PHE A 46 -0.93 26.15 -26.81
CA PHE A 46 0.17 25.52 -27.53
C PHE A 46 1.50 25.73 -26.82
N HIS A 47 2.33 24.71 -26.98
CA HIS A 47 3.66 24.60 -26.38
C HIS A 47 4.66 24.50 -27.53
N ILE A 48 5.65 25.39 -27.56
CA ILE A 48 6.68 25.43 -28.60
C ILE A 48 8.03 25.24 -27.95
N TYR A 49 8.82 24.33 -28.50
CA TYR A 49 10.17 24.02 -28.05
C TYR A 49 11.15 24.40 -29.15
N VAL A 50 12.01 25.38 -28.86
CA VAL A 50 13.02 25.86 -29.81
C VAL A 50 14.41 25.56 -29.26
N PRO A 51 15.33 24.99 -30.06
CA PRO A 51 16.72 24.84 -29.65
C PRO A 51 17.32 26.16 -29.16
N THR A 52 18.00 26.12 -28.02
CA THR A 52 18.64 27.29 -27.41
C THR A 52 20.01 26.91 -26.86
N GLN A 53 20.89 27.91 -26.71
CA GLN A 53 22.18 27.78 -26.04
C GLN A 53 22.10 28.17 -24.56
N GLU A 54 20.95 28.64 -24.10
CA GLU A 54 20.72 28.97 -22.69
C GLU A 54 20.80 27.74 -21.80
N GLU A 55 21.28 27.91 -20.57
CA GLU A 55 21.35 26.80 -19.61
C GLU A 55 19.95 26.33 -19.19
N PRO A 56 19.77 25.03 -18.89
CA PRO A 56 18.48 24.51 -18.43
C PRO A 56 18.08 25.17 -17.11
N THR A 57 16.86 25.71 -17.07
CA THR A 57 16.28 26.27 -15.84
C THR A 57 15.51 25.20 -15.05
N THR A 58 15.18 24.08 -15.69
CA THR A 58 14.51 22.95 -15.02
C THR A 58 15.53 21.96 -14.48
N VAL A 59 15.44 21.67 -13.18
CA VAL A 59 16.08 20.49 -12.60
C VAL A 59 15.25 19.27 -13.02
N PRO A 60 15.80 18.30 -13.77
CA PRO A 60 15.06 17.09 -14.04
C PRO A 60 14.72 16.42 -12.70
N LEU A 61 13.42 16.14 -12.49
CA LEU A 61 13.00 15.30 -11.37
C LEU A 61 13.79 13.99 -11.48
N PRO A 62 14.47 13.55 -10.41
CA PRO A 62 15.20 12.29 -10.44
C PRO A 62 14.19 11.13 -10.36
N LEU A 63 13.43 10.94 -11.44
CA LEU A 63 12.44 9.87 -11.63
C LEU A 63 13.06 8.51 -11.35
N GLU A 64 14.34 8.31 -11.71
CA GLU A 64 15.10 7.11 -11.40
C GLU A 64 15.20 6.84 -9.90
N LYS A 65 15.47 7.88 -9.07
CA LYS A 65 15.53 7.73 -7.61
C LYS A 65 14.16 7.41 -7.03
N GLU A 66 13.10 7.99 -7.59
CA GLU A 66 11.73 7.73 -7.13
C GLU A 66 11.25 6.32 -7.51
N ILE A 67 11.57 5.85 -8.71
CA ILE A 67 11.29 4.48 -9.17
C ILE A 67 12.04 3.46 -8.32
N ILE A 68 13.34 3.67 -8.09
CA ILE A 68 14.15 2.77 -7.23
C ILE A 68 13.58 2.72 -5.81
N LYS A 69 13.19 3.86 -5.25
CA LYS A 69 12.59 3.92 -3.91
C LYS A 69 11.27 3.13 -3.85
N ARG A 70 10.36 3.36 -4.81
CA ARG A 70 9.07 2.65 -4.87
C ARG A 70 9.25 1.14 -5.08
N LEU A 71 10.18 0.71 -5.93
CA LEU A 71 10.49 -0.71 -6.12
C LEU A 71 11.06 -1.36 -4.85
N SER A 72 11.90 -0.63 -4.10
CA SER A 72 12.46 -1.11 -2.84
C SER A 72 11.38 -1.32 -1.77
N ASP A 73 10.38 -0.44 -1.70
CA ASP A 73 9.27 -0.55 -0.75
C ASP A 73 8.36 -1.74 -1.12
N VAL A 74 8.06 -1.95 -2.41
CA VAL A 74 7.26 -3.10 -2.88
C VAL A 74 7.94 -4.44 -2.53
N ASN A 75 9.26 -4.54 -2.68
CA ASN A 75 10.00 -5.76 -2.32
C ASN A 75 9.98 -6.05 -0.81
N LYS A 76 10.01 -5.01 0.05
CA LYS A 76 9.87 -5.20 1.50
C LYS A 76 8.49 -5.73 1.87
N TYR A 77 7.43 -5.18 1.28
CA TYR A 77 6.06 -5.63 1.53
C TYR A 77 5.83 -7.08 1.08
N LYS A 78 6.41 -7.49 -0.06
CA LYS A 78 6.30 -8.87 -0.55
C LYS A 78 6.96 -9.87 0.42
N ASN A 79 8.15 -9.55 0.91
CA ASN A 79 8.86 -10.38 1.87
C ASN A 79 8.09 -10.53 3.20
N SER A 80 7.48 -9.44 3.70
CA SER A 80 6.68 -9.51 4.93
C SER A 80 5.37 -10.28 4.75
N ALA A 81 4.72 -10.19 3.58
CA ALA A 81 3.51 -10.95 3.31
C ALA A 81 3.80 -12.46 3.20
N ASP A 82 4.88 -12.84 2.53
CA ASP A 82 5.30 -14.23 2.39
C ASP A 82 5.69 -14.84 3.75
N GLU A 83 6.33 -14.07 4.63
CA GLU A 83 6.65 -14.51 5.99
C GLU A 83 5.41 -14.72 6.86
N LEU A 84 4.41 -13.84 6.76
CA LEU A 84 3.13 -13.99 7.45
C LEU A 84 2.33 -15.20 6.92
N ILE A 85 2.35 -15.43 5.60
CA ILE A 85 1.71 -16.60 4.98
C ILE A 85 2.41 -17.88 5.43
N LEU A 86 3.75 -17.89 5.49
CA LEU A 86 4.52 -19.02 6.00
C LEU A 86 4.16 -19.31 7.45
N GLN A 87 4.19 -18.31 8.34
CA GLN A 87 3.79 -18.46 9.74
C GLN A 87 2.35 -18.97 9.90
N ALA A 88 1.42 -18.50 9.07
CA ALA A 88 0.04 -18.95 9.09
C ALA A 88 -0.09 -20.43 8.66
N LYS A 89 0.62 -20.84 7.60
CA LYS A 89 0.64 -22.24 7.15
C LYS A 89 1.22 -23.18 8.21
N THR A 90 2.31 -22.78 8.87
CA THR A 90 2.93 -23.58 9.95
C THR A 90 2.00 -23.73 11.16
N LYS A 91 1.18 -22.71 11.46
CA LYS A 91 0.18 -22.78 12.54
C LYS A 91 -1.04 -23.63 12.16
N MET A 92 -1.40 -23.71 10.87
CA MET A 92 -2.52 -24.53 10.38
C MET A 92 -2.19 -26.03 10.26
N SER A 93 -0.91 -26.41 10.14
CA SER A 93 -0.49 -27.80 9.92
C SER A 93 -0.24 -28.61 11.20
N LEU A 94 -0.40 -28.03 12.39
CA LEU A 94 -0.27 -28.77 13.65
C LEU A 94 -1.59 -29.49 13.96
N PRO A 95 -1.58 -30.81 14.27
CA PRO A 95 -2.76 -31.48 14.76
C PRO A 95 -3.25 -30.77 16.02
N SER A 96 -4.43 -30.15 15.93
CA SER A 96 -5.00 -29.37 17.03
C SER A 96 -5.23 -30.30 18.23
N VAL A 97 -4.33 -30.25 19.22
CA VAL A 97 -4.48 -31.01 20.46
C VAL A 97 -5.74 -30.52 21.16
N LYS A 98 -6.63 -31.43 21.54
CA LYS A 98 -7.88 -31.08 22.23
C LYS A 98 -7.62 -30.84 23.71
N CYS A 99 -8.36 -29.90 24.29
CA CYS A 99 -8.36 -29.59 25.71
C CYS A 99 -8.89 -30.78 26.51
N HIS A 100 -8.15 -31.18 27.54
CA HIS A 100 -8.49 -32.31 28.41
C HIS A 100 -9.90 -32.21 29.01
N TYR A 101 -10.36 -31.00 29.37
CA TYR A 101 -11.63 -30.82 30.09
C TYR A 101 -12.85 -30.51 29.20
N CYS A 102 -12.68 -29.81 28.07
CA CYS A 102 -13.81 -29.34 27.27
C CYS A 102 -13.70 -29.63 25.77
N GLY A 103 -12.64 -30.32 25.32
CA GLY A 103 -12.48 -30.73 23.92
C GLY A 103 -12.23 -29.60 22.90
N SER A 104 -12.26 -28.32 23.31
CA SER A 104 -11.83 -27.18 22.47
C SER A 104 -10.34 -27.27 22.14
N VAL A 105 -9.84 -26.49 21.18
CA VAL A 105 -8.40 -26.44 20.85
C VAL A 105 -7.59 -26.05 22.08
N ALA A 106 -6.62 -26.90 22.45
CA ALA A 106 -5.69 -26.64 23.53
C ALA A 106 -4.58 -25.69 23.07
N THR A 107 -4.30 -24.69 23.89
CA THR A 107 -3.32 -23.64 23.64
C THR A 107 -2.31 -23.50 24.78
N ASN A 108 -2.59 -24.12 25.93
CA ASN A 108 -1.81 -24.03 27.16
C ASN A 108 -1.65 -25.41 27.82
N GLU A 109 -0.89 -25.45 28.91
CA GLU A 109 -0.69 -26.62 29.75
C GLU A 109 -0.92 -26.25 31.22
N TYR A 110 -1.63 -27.10 31.96
CA TYR A 110 -1.88 -26.96 33.39
C TYR A 110 -1.61 -28.30 34.06
N GLU A 111 -0.62 -28.37 34.95
CA GLU A 111 -0.20 -29.61 35.64
C GLU A 111 -0.01 -30.81 34.69
N GLY A 112 0.68 -30.58 33.55
CA GLY A 112 0.92 -31.62 32.54
C GLY A 112 -0.26 -31.91 31.60
N LYS A 113 -1.45 -31.36 31.86
CA LYS A 113 -2.65 -31.54 31.02
C LYS A 113 -2.75 -30.41 29.99
N LYS A 114 -2.94 -30.76 28.71
CA LYS A 114 -3.19 -29.79 27.64
C LYS A 114 -4.58 -29.17 27.77
N VAL A 115 -4.65 -27.85 27.86
CA VAL A 115 -5.88 -27.10 28.15
C VAL A 115 -6.06 -25.91 27.21
N CYS A 116 -7.31 -25.52 26.94
CA CYS A 116 -7.60 -24.28 26.20
C CYS A 116 -7.44 -23.06 27.11
N SER A 117 -7.23 -21.87 26.53
CA SER A 117 -7.01 -20.61 27.27
C SER A 117 -8.02 -20.34 28.37
N ASN A 118 -9.30 -20.60 28.12
CA ASN A 118 -10.34 -20.32 29.13
C ASN A 118 -10.30 -21.34 30.29
N CYS A 119 -9.99 -22.62 30.03
CA CYS A 119 -9.82 -23.59 31.11
C CYS A 119 -8.55 -23.29 31.91
N ALA A 120 -7.45 -22.91 31.25
CA ALA A 120 -6.22 -22.49 31.91
C ALA A 120 -6.48 -21.30 32.86
N SER A 121 -7.19 -20.26 32.39
CA SER A 121 -7.50 -19.09 33.23
C SER A 121 -8.34 -19.43 34.47
N MET A 122 -9.33 -20.31 34.33
CA MET A 122 -10.16 -20.73 35.47
C MET A 122 -9.39 -21.64 36.43
N LEU A 123 -8.58 -22.56 35.90
CA LEU A 123 -7.74 -23.45 36.70
C LEU A 123 -6.70 -22.67 37.50
N SER A 124 -6.04 -21.68 36.90
CA SER A 124 -5.08 -20.83 37.62
C SER A 124 -5.71 -19.96 38.70
N LYS A 125 -7.01 -19.65 38.61
CA LYS A 125 -7.71 -18.80 39.59
C LYS A 125 -8.32 -19.57 40.74
N TYR A 126 -8.92 -20.72 40.45
CA TYR A 126 -9.74 -21.46 41.42
C TYR A 126 -9.22 -22.88 41.68
N GLY A 127 -8.42 -23.46 40.79
CA GLY A 127 -7.94 -24.84 40.86
C GLY A 127 -8.93 -25.86 40.30
N GLU A 128 -8.43 -27.06 39.99
CA GLU A 128 -9.19 -28.15 39.33
C GLU A 128 -10.39 -28.62 40.16
N ASN A 129 -10.27 -28.65 41.49
CA ASN A 129 -11.31 -29.16 42.40
C ASN A 129 -12.29 -28.08 42.89
N SER A 130 -12.24 -26.87 42.32
CA SER A 130 -13.11 -25.77 42.73
C SER A 130 -14.54 -25.92 42.20
N ARG A 131 -15.49 -25.42 42.98
CA ARG A 131 -16.91 -25.40 42.59
C ARG A 131 -17.14 -24.48 41.40
N GLU A 132 -16.36 -23.41 41.33
CA GLU A 132 -16.34 -22.39 40.29
C GLU A 132 -15.90 -22.97 38.95
N PHE A 133 -14.80 -23.75 38.92
CA PHE A 133 -14.34 -24.40 37.70
C PHE A 133 -15.33 -25.46 37.20
N MET A 134 -15.87 -26.28 38.11
CA MET A 134 -16.87 -27.30 37.77
C MET A 134 -18.18 -26.68 37.24
N GLY A 135 -18.62 -25.56 37.81
CA GLY A 135 -19.77 -24.80 37.33
C GLY A 135 -19.55 -24.21 35.93
N TYR A 136 -18.37 -23.65 35.69
CA TYR A 136 -17.95 -23.17 34.37
C TYR A 136 -17.91 -24.30 33.34
N LEU A 137 -17.29 -25.44 33.67
CA LEU A 137 -17.21 -26.60 32.77
C LEU A 137 -18.60 -27.12 32.42
N ARG A 138 -19.49 -27.28 33.41
CA ARG A 138 -20.86 -27.72 33.17
C ARG A 138 -21.59 -26.77 32.21
N THR A 139 -21.52 -25.47 32.44
CA THR A 139 -22.16 -24.47 31.57
C THR A 139 -21.60 -24.52 30.14
N LYS A 140 -20.27 -24.63 30.03
CA LYS A 140 -19.58 -24.68 28.73
C LYS A 140 -19.91 -25.93 27.94
N LEU A 141 -19.94 -27.09 28.59
CA LEU A 141 -20.35 -28.35 27.98
C LEU A 141 -21.82 -28.27 27.56
N MET A 142 -22.74 -27.86 28.43
CA MET A 142 -24.17 -27.75 28.07
C MET A 142 -24.42 -26.85 26.85
N ASN A 143 -23.71 -25.73 26.72
CA ASN A 143 -23.81 -24.85 25.55
C ASN A 143 -23.28 -25.52 24.27
N GLN A 144 -22.29 -26.40 24.37
CA GLN A 144 -21.73 -27.11 23.23
C GLN A 144 -22.70 -28.17 22.68
N TRP A 145 -23.51 -28.80 23.54
CA TRP A 145 -24.54 -29.77 23.13
C TRP A 145 -25.80 -29.12 22.57
N ARG A 146 -26.07 -27.84 22.86
CA ARG A 146 -27.18 -27.08 22.26
C ARG A 146 -26.93 -26.65 20.81
N LEU A 147 -25.68 -26.74 20.35
CA LEU A 147 -25.24 -26.34 19.02
C LEU A 147 -25.07 -27.55 18.07
N ILE A 148 -25.49 -28.74 18.50
CA ILE A 148 -25.61 -29.98 17.72
C ILE A 148 -27.09 -30.30 17.63
#